data_AF-Q6AVY3-F1
#
_entry.id   AF-Q6AVY3-F1
#
_cell.length_a   1.000
_cell.length_b   1.000
_cell.length_c   1.000
_cell.angle_alpha   90.00
_cell.angle_beta   90.00
_cell.angle_gamma   90.00
#
_symmetry.space_group_name_H-M   'P 1'
#
loop_
_entity.id
_entity.type
_entity.pdbx_description
1 polymer ?
#
loop_
_entity_poly.entity_id
_entity_poly.type
_entity_poly.pdbx_seq_one_letter_code
_entity_poly.pdbx_strand_id
1 'polypeptide(L)'
;MELADWAHLFVSSLQHHKWYTLEAEKRISEIQGILELSVQRSSCEGDPYKDRLYVYVKGSSMTNISVSATGTFYGIYSFDFLGLGYRVDWPLNIILSPGALRIYSDIFSFLMQVKLAVFSLSDVWRSLKFVELKTSSGLFGLDWLKQFPNAEIITCDHGNSYFVSCH
;
A
#
# COMPACT_ATOMS: atom_id res chain seq x y z
N MET A 1 -1.99 5.30 -15.74
CA MET A 1 -2.62 4.78 -14.50
C MET A 1 -4.14 4.60 -14.60
N GLU A 2 -4.79 5.18 -15.61
CA GLU A 2 -6.25 5.14 -15.77
C GLU A 2 -6.77 3.82 -16.39
N LEU A 3 -6.06 3.27 -17.38
CA LEU A 3 -6.52 2.10 -18.16
C LEU A 3 -5.66 0.85 -17.98
N ALA A 4 -4.54 0.94 -17.27
CA ALA A 4 -3.54 -0.12 -17.25
C ALA A 4 -3.42 -0.79 -15.88
N ASP A 5 -3.56 -2.11 -15.90
CA ASP A 5 -3.47 -3.04 -14.78
C ASP A 5 -2.10 -3.02 -14.07
N TRP A 6 -1.04 -2.60 -14.77
CA TRP A 6 0.29 -2.44 -14.15
C TRP A 6 0.26 -1.57 -12.90
N ALA A 7 -0.55 -0.51 -12.87
CA ALA A 7 -0.61 0.41 -11.74
C ALA A 7 -1.27 -0.23 -10.51
N HIS A 8 -2.21 -1.16 -10.71
CA HIS A 8 -2.79 -1.93 -9.63
C HIS A 8 -1.78 -2.94 -9.07
N LEU A 9 -1.09 -3.66 -9.96
CA LEU A 9 -0.03 -4.60 -9.59
C LEU A 9 1.09 -3.89 -8.82
N PHE A 10 1.51 -2.73 -9.31
CA PHE A 10 2.55 -1.91 -8.68
C PHE A 10 2.17 -1.49 -7.27
N VAL A 11 1.00 -0.87 -7.08
CA VAL A 11 0.55 -0.42 -5.75
C VAL A 11 0.34 -1.61 -4.81
N SER A 12 -0.24 -2.71 -5.30
CA SER A 12 -0.44 -3.92 -4.49
C SER A 12 0.90 -4.51 -4.04
N SER A 13 1.87 -4.63 -4.95
CA SER A 13 3.20 -5.12 -4.63
C SER A 13 3.90 -4.22 -3.62
N LEU A 14 3.81 -2.89 -3.78
CA LEU A 14 4.39 -1.94 -2.83
C LEU A 14 3.82 -2.06 -1.41
N GLN A 15 2.52 -2.35 -1.28
CA GLN A 15 1.86 -2.49 0.03
C GLN A 15 2.19 -3.81 0.74
N HIS A 16 2.32 -4.90 -0.02
CA HIS A 16 2.64 -6.22 0.54
C HIS A 16 4.15 -6.46 0.66
N HIS A 17 4.98 -5.56 0.11
CA HIS A 17 6.42 -5.66 0.17
C HIS A 17 6.93 -5.40 1.59
N LYS A 18 7.77 -6.32 2.09
CA LYS A 18 8.43 -6.17 3.38
C LYS A 18 9.73 -5.38 3.16
N TRP A 19 9.73 -4.13 3.59
CA TRP A 19 10.87 -3.23 3.47
C TRP A 19 11.93 -3.54 4.54
N TYR A 20 12.98 -4.26 4.17
CA TYR A 20 14.09 -4.61 5.06
C TYR A 20 15.30 -3.68 4.95
N THR A 21 15.36 -2.91 3.87
CA THR A 21 16.51 -2.06 3.55
C THR A 21 16.37 -0.69 4.22
N LEU A 22 17.43 -0.20 4.87
CA LEU A 22 17.50 1.15 5.45
C LEU A 22 18.10 2.19 4.50
N GLU A 23 18.88 1.77 3.52
CA GLU A 23 19.54 2.65 2.54
C GLU A 23 18.57 3.10 1.43
N ALA A 24 18.49 4.41 1.20
CA ALA A 24 17.59 5.01 0.22
C ALA A 24 17.85 4.53 -1.22
N GLU A 25 19.12 4.38 -1.61
CA GLU A 25 19.50 3.95 -2.96
C GLU A 25 19.03 2.52 -3.25
N LYS A 26 19.26 1.61 -2.29
CA LYS A 26 18.82 0.22 -2.40
C LYS A 26 17.29 0.09 -2.37
N ARG A 27 16.58 0.95 -1.62
CA ARG A 27 15.11 1.03 -1.69
C ARG A 27 14.60 1.44 -3.07
N ILE A 28 15.26 2.39 -3.74
CA ILE A 28 14.84 2.84 -5.07
C ILE A 28 15.05 1.75 -6.11
N SER A 29 16.14 1.01 -6.03
CA SER A 29 16.36 -0.17 -6.88
C SER A 29 15.31 -1.26 -6.62
N GLU A 30 14.91 -1.49 -5.36
CA GLU A 30 13.80 -2.41 -5.04
C GLU A 30 12.47 -1.94 -5.66
N ILE A 31 12.14 -0.65 -5.52
CA ILE A 31 10.91 -0.08 -6.11
C ILE A 31 10.95 -0.14 -7.64
N GLN A 32 12.11 0.12 -8.26
CA GLN A 32 12.30 -0.01 -9.71
C GLN A 32 12.05 -1.46 -10.15
N GLY A 33 12.60 -2.45 -9.44
CA GLY A 33 12.32 -3.86 -9.73
C GLY A 33 10.84 -4.22 -9.59
N ILE A 34 10.14 -3.66 -8.59
CA ILE A 34 8.69 -3.83 -8.45
C ILE A 34 7.93 -3.21 -9.64
N LEU A 35 8.35 -2.03 -10.11
CA LEU A 35 7.75 -1.38 -11.29
C LEU A 35 7.91 -2.26 -12.54
N GLU A 36 9.14 -2.72 -12.81
CA GLU A 36 9.45 -3.58 -13.96
C GLU A 36 8.63 -4.87 -13.93
N LEU A 37 8.57 -5.56 -12.79
CA LEU A 37 7.75 -6.76 -12.61
C LEU A 37 6.25 -6.49 -12.78
N SER A 38 5.78 -5.33 -12.35
CA SER A 38 4.37 -4.94 -12.47
C SER A 38 3.98 -4.67 -13.91
N VAL A 39 4.87 -4.02 -14.68
CA VAL A 39 4.68 -3.83 -16.13
C VAL A 39 4.76 -5.17 -16.85
N GLN A 40 5.71 -6.03 -16.46
CA GLN A 40 5.88 -7.35 -17.08
C GLN A 40 4.69 -8.29 -16.91
N ARG A 41 4.02 -8.20 -15.76
CA ARG A 41 2.84 -9.02 -15.47
C ARG A 41 1.52 -8.41 -15.96
N SER A 42 1.58 -7.23 -16.56
CA SER A 42 0.40 -6.50 -17.01
C SER A 42 0.15 -6.66 -18.51
N SER A 43 -0.99 -6.15 -18.96
CA SER A 43 -1.29 -5.99 -20.39
C SER A 43 -0.27 -5.11 -21.15
N CYS A 44 0.57 -4.34 -20.44
CA CYS A 44 1.58 -3.46 -21.03
C CYS A 44 2.90 -4.16 -21.38
N GLU A 45 3.05 -5.47 -21.15
CA GLU A 45 4.30 -6.19 -21.45
C GLU A 45 4.71 -6.12 -22.93
N GLY A 46 3.72 -6.00 -23.83
CA GLY A 46 3.94 -5.84 -25.27
C GLY A 46 4.27 -4.41 -25.73
N ASP A 47 4.29 -3.42 -24.83
CA ASP A 47 4.59 -2.04 -25.20
C ASP A 47 6.09 -1.87 -25.51
N PRO A 48 6.49 -1.45 -26.73
CA PRO A 48 7.89 -1.29 -27.11
C PRO A 48 8.61 -0.16 -26.35
N TYR A 49 7.87 0.69 -25.63
CA TYR A 49 8.40 1.84 -24.90
C TYR A 49 8.46 1.62 -23.38
N LYS A 50 8.07 0.44 -22.88
CA LYS A 50 7.99 0.13 -21.45
C LYS A 50 9.30 0.35 -20.69
N ASP A 51 10.44 0.02 -21.29
CA ASP A 51 11.77 0.09 -20.66
C ASP A 51 12.29 1.54 -20.49
N ARG A 52 11.57 2.51 -21.06
CA ARG A 52 11.86 3.93 -20.86
C ARG A 52 11.37 4.44 -19.53
N LEU A 53 10.48 3.71 -18.87
CA LEU A 53 9.89 4.09 -17.60
C LEU A 53 10.84 3.78 -16.45
N TYR A 54 11.03 4.74 -15.54
CA TYR A 54 11.86 4.53 -14.36
C TYR A 54 11.34 5.33 -13.17
N VAL A 55 11.66 4.89 -11.97
CA VAL A 55 11.38 5.63 -10.74
C VAL A 55 12.61 6.43 -10.28
N TYR A 56 12.36 7.55 -9.61
CA TYR A 56 13.42 8.36 -9.00
C TYR A 56 12.93 9.02 -7.71
N VAL A 57 13.88 9.50 -6.89
CA VAL A 57 13.57 10.29 -5.69
C VAL A 57 13.40 11.75 -6.07
N LYS A 58 12.27 12.36 -5.73
CA LYS A 58 12.08 13.81 -5.86
C LYS A 58 13.06 14.53 -4.93
N GLY A 59 13.86 15.47 -5.48
CA GLY A 59 14.97 16.12 -4.76
C GLY A 59 14.59 16.84 -3.46
N SER A 60 13.34 17.24 -3.27
CA SER A 60 12.84 17.85 -2.02
C SER A 60 12.57 16.83 -0.90
N SER A 61 12.61 15.52 -1.18
CA SER A 61 12.07 14.47 -0.32
C SER A 61 13.13 13.54 0.28
N MET A 62 14.42 13.82 0.04
CA MET A 62 15.52 13.02 0.59
C MET A 62 15.52 12.99 2.12
N THR A 63 15.01 14.05 2.77
CA THR A 63 14.83 14.14 4.23
C THR A 63 13.68 13.28 4.76
N ASN A 64 12.72 12.89 3.91
CA ASN A 64 11.54 12.12 4.32
C ASN A 64 11.78 10.61 4.22
N ILE A 65 12.71 10.17 3.35
CA ILE A 65 13.06 8.74 3.20
C ILE A 65 13.69 8.18 4.48
N SER A 66 14.49 8.99 5.18
CA SER A 66 15.07 8.66 6.49
C SER A 66 14.02 8.60 7.60
N VAL A 67 12.97 9.44 7.55
CA VAL A 67 11.85 9.41 8.53
C VAL A 67 10.92 8.23 8.25
N SER A 68 10.66 7.88 6.99
CA SER A 68 9.89 6.68 6.63
C SER A 68 10.63 5.38 6.93
N ALA A 69 11.93 5.44 7.25
CA ALA A 69 12.74 4.27 7.55
C ALA A 69 12.44 3.63 8.91
N THR A 70 11.74 4.34 9.81
CA THR A 70 11.55 3.92 11.19
C THR A 70 10.16 3.38 11.53
N GLY A 71 9.20 3.30 10.61
CA GLY A 71 7.99 2.53 10.90
C GLY A 71 6.79 2.76 10.00
N THR A 72 6.23 1.63 9.54
CA THR A 72 4.83 1.49 9.09
C THR A 72 4.48 2.22 7.78
N PHE A 73 4.67 1.53 6.66
CA PHE A 73 4.36 1.97 5.30
C PHE A 73 2.86 1.90 4.95
N TYR A 74 2.00 2.43 5.84
CA TYR A 74 0.53 2.35 5.72
C TYR A 74 -0.12 3.71 5.45
N GLY A 75 0.68 4.74 5.21
CA GLY A 75 0.21 6.11 4.97
C GLY A 75 -0.03 6.40 3.50
N ILE A 76 -1.01 7.25 3.23
CA ILE A 76 -1.31 7.78 1.89
C ILE A 76 -0.09 8.55 1.32
N TYR A 77 0.75 9.10 2.20
CA TYR A 77 1.96 9.85 1.86
C TYR A 77 3.25 9.02 1.86
N SER A 78 3.18 7.70 2.10
CA SER A 78 4.38 6.89 2.28
C SER A 78 5.25 6.82 1.03
N PHE A 79 4.70 7.09 -0.18
CA PHE A 79 5.44 7.13 -1.44
C PHE A 79 5.53 8.54 -2.05
N ASP A 80 5.32 9.60 -1.27
CA ASP A 80 5.34 10.98 -1.78
C ASP A 80 6.73 11.43 -2.29
N PHE A 81 7.79 10.74 -1.84
CA PHE A 81 9.15 10.92 -2.35
C PHE A 81 9.37 10.36 -3.76
N LEU A 82 8.46 9.51 -4.25
CA LEU A 82 8.61 8.79 -5.49
C LEU A 82 8.12 9.63 -6.68
N GLY A 83 8.97 9.77 -7.68
CA GLY A 83 8.64 10.32 -9.00
C GLY A 83 8.72 9.25 -10.08
N LEU A 84 7.92 9.42 -11.13
CA LEU A 84 7.96 8.58 -12.32
C LEU A 84 8.61 9.37 -13.46
N GLY A 85 9.69 8.83 -14.01
CA GLY A 85 10.45 9.38 -15.11
C GLY A 85 10.25 8.58 -16.39
N TYR A 86 10.50 9.23 -17.52
CA TYR A 86 10.39 8.63 -18.85
C TYR A 86 11.57 9.05 -19.72
N ARG A 87 12.31 8.07 -20.27
CA ARG A 87 13.48 8.30 -21.13
C ARG A 87 13.03 8.65 -22.55
N VAL A 88 13.28 9.88 -22.96
CA VAL A 88 12.92 10.39 -24.28
C VAL A 88 14.18 10.58 -25.11
N ASP A 89 14.21 10.00 -26.30
CA ASP A 89 15.30 10.22 -27.24
C ASP A 89 15.06 11.50 -28.05
N TRP A 90 16.13 12.05 -28.61
CA TRP A 90 16.01 13.05 -29.65
C TRP A 90 15.34 12.43 -30.89
N PRO A 91 14.41 13.12 -31.58
CA PRO A 91 13.98 14.52 -31.42
C PRO A 91 12.75 14.72 -30.53
N LEU A 92 12.20 13.65 -29.94
CA LEU A 92 10.95 13.70 -29.19
C LEU A 92 11.05 14.56 -27.93
N ASN A 93 12.25 14.79 -27.40
CA ASN A 93 12.50 15.66 -26.26
C ASN A 93 12.19 17.14 -26.52
N ILE A 94 12.04 17.55 -27.79
CA ILE A 94 11.58 18.90 -28.17
C ILE A 94 10.10 19.07 -27.79
N ILE A 95 9.30 18.02 -27.98
CA ILE A 95 7.87 18.00 -27.67
C ILE A 95 7.66 17.64 -26.20
N LEU A 96 8.29 16.56 -25.75
CA LEU A 96 8.31 16.11 -24.36
C LEU A 96 9.40 16.86 -23.59
N SER A 97 9.12 18.13 -23.33
CA SER A 97 10.03 18.97 -22.56
C SER A 97 10.21 18.46 -21.12
N PRO A 98 11.35 18.73 -20.47
CA PRO A 98 11.54 18.40 -19.06
C PRO A 98 10.47 18.99 -18.13
N GLY A 99 9.90 20.15 -18.50
CA GLY A 99 8.79 20.76 -17.77
C GLY A 99 7.51 19.92 -17.83
N ALA A 100 7.18 19.38 -19.01
CA ALA A 100 6.04 18.48 -19.16
C ALA A 100 6.23 17.18 -18.36
N LEU A 101 7.43 16.57 -18.44
CA LEU A 101 7.77 15.37 -17.67
C LEU A 101 7.64 15.58 -16.15
N ARG A 102 8.00 16.77 -15.66
CA ARG A 102 7.80 17.13 -14.25
C ARG A 102 6.32 17.15 -13.87
N ILE A 103 5.46 17.75 -14.70
CA ILE A 103 4.01 17.77 -14.48
C ILE A 103 3.45 16.34 -14.47
N TYR A 104 3.88 15.47 -15.40
CA TYR A 104 3.45 14.08 -15.42
C TYR A 104 3.89 13.30 -14.16
N SER A 105 5.08 13.56 -13.64
CA SER A 105 5.55 12.99 -12.38
C SER A 105 4.73 13.46 -11.18
N ASP A 106 4.26 14.71 -11.18
CA ASP A 106 3.39 15.23 -10.13
C ASP A 106 1.97 14.64 -10.21
N ILE A 107 1.43 14.47 -11.42
CA ILE A 107 0.17 13.74 -11.64
C ILE A 107 0.29 12.30 -11.13
N PHE A 108 1.41 11.62 -11.43
CA PHE A 108 1.66 10.27 -10.95
C PHE A 108 1.63 10.22 -9.41
N SER A 109 2.34 11.10 -8.71
CA SER A 109 2.37 11.10 -7.25
C SER A 109 0.97 11.31 -6.65
N PHE A 110 0.18 12.23 -7.23
CA PHE A 110 -1.21 12.40 -6.81
C PHE A 110 -2.05 11.13 -7.01
N LEU A 111 -1.96 10.50 -8.18
CA LEU A 111 -2.70 9.26 -8.47
C LEU A 111 -2.25 8.10 -7.59
N MET A 112 -0.98 8.06 -7.19
CA MET A 112 -0.46 7.09 -6.22
C MET A 112 -1.13 7.28 -4.86
N GLN A 113 -1.21 8.52 -4.36
CA GLN A 113 -1.91 8.83 -3.10
C GLN A 113 -3.37 8.37 -3.15
N VAL A 114 -4.08 8.68 -4.24
CA VAL A 114 -5.49 8.25 -4.41
C VAL A 114 -5.62 6.73 -4.37
N LYS A 115 -4.74 5.99 -5.07
CA LYS A 115 -4.77 4.53 -5.05
C LYS A 115 -4.48 3.97 -3.66
N LEU A 116 -3.51 4.51 -2.94
CA LEU A 116 -3.20 4.10 -1.57
C LEU A 116 -4.40 4.32 -0.64
N ALA A 117 -5.08 5.46 -0.75
CA ALA A 117 -6.29 5.74 0.03
C ALA A 117 -7.41 4.73 -0.24
N VAL A 118 -7.65 4.39 -1.52
CA VAL A 118 -8.62 3.35 -1.90
C VAL A 118 -8.25 1.98 -1.32
N PHE A 119 -6.97 1.62 -1.33
CA PHE A 119 -6.51 0.38 -0.71
C PHE A 119 -6.72 0.38 0.81
N SER A 120 -6.39 1.47 1.51
CA SER A 120 -6.63 1.60 2.96
C SER A 120 -8.11 1.47 3.31
N LEU A 121 -8.99 2.11 2.54
CA LEU A 121 -10.45 1.99 2.73
C LEU A 121 -10.94 0.56 2.46
N SER A 122 -10.40 -0.09 1.43
CA SER A 122 -10.75 -1.48 1.10
C SER A 122 -10.34 -2.45 2.21
N ASP A 123 -9.21 -2.20 2.86
CA ASP A 123 -8.70 -3.03 3.96
C ASP A 123 -9.55 -2.90 5.23
N VAL A 124 -9.91 -1.66 5.60
CA VAL A 124 -10.84 -1.40 6.72
C VAL A 124 -12.20 -2.04 6.44
N TRP A 125 -12.71 -1.92 5.21
CA TRP A 125 -13.98 -2.53 4.81
C TRP A 125 -13.96 -4.07 4.92
N ARG A 126 -12.88 -4.72 4.48
CA ARG A 126 -12.71 -6.17 4.64
C ARG A 126 -12.64 -6.57 6.12
N SER A 127 -11.92 -5.79 6.93
CA SER A 127 -11.81 -6.01 8.36
C SER A 127 -13.17 -5.92 9.05
N LEU A 128 -14.00 -4.93 8.67
CA LEU A 128 -15.35 -4.77 9.18
C LEU A 128 -16.24 -5.98 8.84
N LYS A 129 -16.22 -6.42 7.58
CA LYS A 129 -16.95 -7.62 7.15
C LYS A 129 -16.52 -8.88 7.89
N PHE A 130 -15.23 -9.03 8.18
CA PHE A 130 -14.71 -10.17 8.93
C PHE A 130 -15.20 -10.17 10.39
N VAL A 131 -15.30 -9.00 11.01
CA VAL A 131 -15.90 -8.85 12.35
C VAL A 131 -17.39 -9.20 12.31
N GLU A 132 -18.15 -8.68 11.36
CA GLU A 132 -19.59 -8.95 11.20
C GLU A 132 -19.89 -10.44 10.99
N LEU A 133 -19.08 -11.13 10.19
CA LEU A 133 -19.18 -12.58 9.99
C LEU A 133 -18.88 -13.36 11.28
N LYS A 134 -17.88 -12.95 12.07
CA LYS A 134 -17.58 -13.57 13.37
C LYS A 134 -18.70 -13.36 14.39
N THR A 135 -19.37 -12.20 14.37
CA THR A 135 -20.51 -11.92 15.25
C THR A 135 -21.75 -12.73 14.85
N SER A 136 -21.96 -12.94 13.55
CA SER A 136 -23.07 -13.76 13.03
C SER A 136 -22.85 -15.27 13.21
N SER A 137 -21.59 -15.73 13.28
CA SER A 137 -21.25 -17.14 13.45
C SER A 137 -21.25 -17.64 14.90
N GLY A 138 -21.87 -16.93 15.86
CA GLY A 138 -22.39 -17.48 17.12
C GLY A 138 -21.57 -18.52 17.93
N LEU A 139 -20.25 -18.59 17.77
CA LEU A 139 -19.38 -19.64 18.34
C LEU A 139 -18.22 -19.03 19.15
N PHE A 140 -18.52 -17.99 19.91
CA PHE A 140 -17.60 -17.50 20.94
C PHE A 140 -18.19 -17.53 22.36
N GLY A 141 -19.35 -18.17 22.55
CA GLY A 141 -19.92 -18.39 23.88
C GLY A 141 -19.40 -19.65 24.59
N LEU A 142 -18.93 -20.67 23.86
CA LEU A 142 -18.71 -22.01 24.45
C LEU A 142 -17.26 -22.52 24.41
N ASP A 143 -16.37 -21.94 23.59
CA ASP A 143 -14.96 -22.37 23.55
C ASP A 143 -14.06 -21.64 24.58
N TRP A 144 -14.42 -20.42 25.01
CA TRP A 144 -13.72 -19.75 26.12
C TRP A 144 -13.94 -20.45 27.48
N LEU A 145 -15.09 -21.09 27.68
CA LEU A 145 -15.42 -21.80 28.93
C LEU A 145 -14.63 -23.10 29.11
N LYS A 146 -14.02 -23.65 28.05
CA LYS A 146 -13.16 -24.84 28.17
C LYS A 146 -11.76 -24.51 28.72
N GLN A 147 -11.34 -23.24 28.67
CA GLN A 147 -10.02 -22.79 29.11
C GLN A 147 -9.99 -22.47 30.62
N PHE A 148 -11.14 -22.27 31.27
CA PHE A 148 -11.25 -21.92 32.69
C PHE A 148 -12.38 -22.72 33.36
N PRO A 149 -12.12 -23.96 33.84
CA PRO A 149 -13.14 -24.83 34.41
C PRO A 149 -13.75 -24.32 35.73
N ASN A 150 -13.24 -23.22 36.29
CA ASN A 150 -13.68 -22.62 37.57
C ASN A 150 -14.21 -21.19 37.43
N ALA A 151 -14.50 -20.71 36.22
CA ALA A 151 -15.05 -19.36 36.02
C ALA A 151 -16.59 -19.39 36.13
N GLU A 152 -17.15 -18.72 37.13
CA GLU A 152 -18.60 -18.47 37.21
C GLU A 152 -19.01 -17.30 36.30
N ILE A 153 -20.00 -17.55 35.44
CA ILE A 153 -20.57 -16.52 34.57
C ILE A 153 -21.62 -15.75 35.38
N ILE A 154 -21.32 -14.50 35.73
CA ILE A 154 -22.31 -13.60 36.35
C ILE A 154 -23.01 -12.84 35.23
N THR A 155 -24.29 -13.12 35.02
CA THR A 155 -25.15 -12.38 34.07
C THR A 155 -25.69 -11.11 34.72
N CYS A 156 -25.33 -9.94 34.20
CA CYS A 156 -25.95 -8.68 34.59
C CYS A 156 -27.16 -8.39 33.67
N ASP A 157 -28.32 -8.17 34.28
CA ASP A 157 -29.63 -8.21 33.62
C ASP A 157 -29.98 -6.98 32.76
N HIS A 158 -29.02 -6.14 32.38
CA HIS A 158 -29.22 -5.04 31.44
C HIS A 158 -28.01 -4.89 30.50
N GLY A 159 -28.13 -5.49 29.31
CA GLY A 159 -27.32 -5.15 28.14
C GLY A 159 -25.93 -5.79 28.08
N ASN A 160 -25.87 -7.05 27.64
CA ASN A 160 -24.75 -7.70 26.92
C ASN A 160 -23.32 -7.28 27.31
N SER A 161 -23.00 -7.30 28.61
CA SER A 161 -21.61 -7.19 29.08
C SER A 161 -21.31 -8.33 30.05
N TYR A 162 -20.32 -9.15 29.71
CA TYR A 162 -19.81 -10.23 30.55
C TYR A 162 -18.48 -9.77 31.16
N PHE A 163 -18.37 -9.77 32.49
CA PHE A 163 -17.10 -9.57 33.18
C PHE A 163 -16.58 -10.91 33.69
N VAL A 164 -15.32 -11.19 33.43
CA VAL A 164 -14.60 -12.33 34.02
C VAL A 164 -13.80 -11.79 35.21
N SER A 165 -14.15 -12.23 36.42
CA SER A 165 -13.35 -11.96 37.61
C SER A 165 -12.53 -13.20 37.94
N CYS A 166 -11.19 -13.10 37.85
CA CYS A 166 -10.29 -14.15 38.31
C CYS A 166 -9.93 -13.91 39.78
N HIS A 167 -10.10 -14.93 40.61
CA HIS A 167 -9.73 -14.92 42.02
C HIS A 167 -8.36 -15.55 42.27
#